data_AF-A0AAU5N769-F1
#
_entry.id   AF-A0AAU5N769-F1
#
_cell.length_a   1.000
_cell.length_b   1.000
_cell.length_c   1.000
_cell.angle_alpha   90.00
_cell.angle_beta   90.00
_cell.angle_gamma   90.00
#
_symmetry.space_group_name_H-M   'P 1'
#
loop_
_entity.id
_entity.type
_entity.pdbx_description
1 polymer ?
#
loop_
_entity_poly.entity_id
_entity_poly.type
_entity_poly.pdbx_seq_one_letter_code
_entity_poly.pdbx_strand_id
1 'polypeptide(L)'
;MISVDLLPVVVTDLPDDEDHAPLLVDPGAARVIRADRVAAGDTVLAAFPEHGPRGRMLVSDYFNDQYRARPVAYDPACCDFCRAAADRAPVVNLGDANPWGVCDLWEADAPILVVPAV
;
A
#
# COMPACT_ATOMS: atom_id res chain seq x y z
N MET A 1 -25.29 10.64 -4.40
CA MET A 1 -24.10 10.77 -3.56
C MET A 1 -23.94 9.48 -2.79
N ILE A 2 -22.90 8.70 -3.08
CA ILE A 2 -22.56 7.52 -2.29
C ILE A 2 -21.75 8.05 -1.10
N SER A 3 -22.28 7.92 0.12
CA SER A 3 -21.52 8.16 1.34
C SER A 3 -20.50 7.04 1.47
N VAL A 4 -19.22 7.39 1.49
CA VAL A 4 -18.16 6.42 1.80
C VAL A 4 -18.01 6.46 3.31
N ASP A 5 -18.50 5.42 3.99
CA ASP A 5 -18.29 5.28 5.43
C ASP A 5 -16.80 4.99 5.66
N LEU A 6 -16.06 6.02 6.07
CA LEU A 6 -14.67 5.91 6.48
C LEU A 6 -14.65 5.30 7.88
N LEU A 7 -14.49 3.99 7.97
CA LEU A 7 -14.24 3.33 9.25
C LEU A 7 -12.85 3.78 9.75
N PRO A 8 -12.75 4.34 10.98
CA PRO A 8 -11.46 4.71 11.51
C PRO A 8 -10.61 3.46 11.70
N VAL A 9 -9.41 3.47 11.13
CA VAL A 9 -8.38 2.48 11.41
C VAL A 9 -7.72 2.91 12.70
N VAL A 10 -7.72 2.02 13.70
CA VAL A 10 -6.97 2.23 14.94
C VAL A 10 -5.72 1.36 14.84
N VAL A 11 -4.56 2.00 14.72
CA VAL A 11 -3.28 1.31 14.90
C VAL A 11 -3.10 1.10 16.40
N THR A 12 -3.32 -0.12 16.87
CA THR A 12 -3.24 -0.46 18.31
C THR A 12 -1.85 -0.92 18.73
N ASP A 13 -1.04 -1.37 17.77
CA ASP A 13 0.31 -1.88 17.99
C ASP A 13 1.14 -1.70 16.72
N LEU A 14 2.44 -1.48 16.89
CA LEU A 14 3.42 -1.38 15.82
C LEU A 14 4.57 -2.31 16.18
N PRO A 15 5.07 -3.14 15.23
CA PRO A 15 6.25 -3.93 15.49
C PRO A 15 7.42 -3.03 15.90
N ASP A 16 8.06 -3.36 17.02
CA ASP A 16 9.29 -2.73 17.53
C ASP A 16 10.43 -3.75 17.40
N ASP A 17 10.78 -4.05 16.15
CA ASP A 17 11.85 -4.97 15.80
C ASP A 17 12.68 -4.43 14.61
N GLU A 18 13.80 -5.08 14.31
CA GLU A 18 14.77 -4.61 13.31
C GLU A 18 14.28 -4.70 11.86
N ASP A 19 13.22 -5.47 11.61
CA ASP A 19 12.67 -5.69 10.27
C ASP A 19 11.60 -4.63 9.92
N HIS A 20 11.23 -3.73 10.84
CA HIS A 20 10.19 -2.73 10.66
C HIS A 20 10.69 -1.30 10.93
N ALA A 21 10.32 -0.35 10.07
CA ALA A 21 10.71 1.04 10.29
C ALA A 21 9.88 1.71 11.40
N PRO A 22 10.49 2.57 12.23
CA PRO A 22 9.74 3.43 13.12
C PRO A 22 8.86 4.38 12.30
N LEU A 23 7.63 4.59 12.73
CA LEU A 23 6.74 5.54 12.05
C LEU A 23 7.26 6.98 12.19
N LEU A 24 7.42 7.65 11.04
CA LEU A 24 7.78 9.06 10.95
C LEU A 24 6.54 9.96 10.79
N VAL A 25 5.35 9.37 10.81
CA VAL A 25 4.05 10.02 10.62
C VAL A 25 3.10 9.65 11.76
N ASP A 26 2.07 10.47 12.00
CA ASP A 26 1.04 10.17 12.99
C ASP A 26 0.14 9.01 12.51
N PRO A 27 0.17 7.84 13.15
CA PRO A 27 -0.69 6.72 12.78
C PRO A 27 -2.18 7.00 12.98
N GLY A 28 -2.58 8.00 13.77
CA GLY A 28 -3.99 8.40 13.92
C GLY A 28 -4.62 8.91 12.62
N ALA A 29 -3.79 9.38 11.68
CA ALA A 29 -4.21 9.77 10.34
C ALA A 29 -4.27 8.59 9.37
N ALA A 30 -3.85 7.39 9.75
CA ALA A 30 -3.76 6.25 8.86
C ALA A 30 -5.14 5.74 8.40
N ARG A 31 -5.24 5.31 7.14
CA ARG A 31 -6.45 4.80 6.50
C ARG A 31 -6.09 3.57 5.66
N VAL A 32 -6.98 2.58 5.64
CA VAL A 32 -6.92 1.50 4.66
C VAL A 32 -7.71 1.94 3.44
N ILE A 33 -7.05 2.00 2.29
CA ILE A 33 -7.65 2.37 1.01
C ILE A 33 -7.32 1.30 -0.04
N ARG A 34 -8.03 1.33 -1.17
CA ARG A 34 -7.66 0.53 -2.35
C ARG A 34 -6.38 1.09 -2.97
N ALA A 35 -5.53 0.22 -3.49
CA ALA A 35 -4.29 0.61 -4.16
C ALA A 35 -4.53 1.63 -5.30
N ASP A 36 -5.62 1.49 -6.07
CA ASP A 36 -5.98 2.45 -7.14
C ASP A 36 -6.44 3.83 -6.66
N ARG A 37 -6.59 4.02 -5.34
CA ARG A 37 -6.92 5.30 -4.71
C ARG A 37 -5.75 5.97 -4.03
N VAL A 38 -4.60 5.32 -3.95
CA VAL A 38 -3.38 5.92 -3.41
C VAL A 38 -2.99 7.11 -4.29
N ALA A 39 -2.89 8.28 -3.67
CA ALA A 39 -2.55 9.53 -4.34
C ALA A 39 -1.04 9.80 -4.27
N ALA A 40 -0.55 10.63 -5.18
CA ALA A 40 0.82 11.12 -5.11
C ALA A 40 1.03 11.88 -3.79
N GLY A 41 2.07 11.51 -3.05
CA GLY A 41 2.44 12.11 -1.78
C GLY A 41 1.91 11.40 -0.53
N ASP A 42 0.93 10.49 -0.68
CA ASP A 42 0.49 9.63 0.43
C ASP A 42 1.68 8.83 0.96
N THR A 43 1.75 8.65 2.28
CA THR A 43 2.79 7.82 2.90
C THR A 43 2.26 6.39 3.04
N VAL A 44 2.88 5.44 2.35
CA VAL A 44 2.55 4.01 2.41
C VAL A 44 3.28 3.38 3.60
N LEU A 45 2.54 2.64 4.42
CA LEU A 45 3.04 2.04 5.66
C LEU A 45 3.06 0.51 5.61
N ALA A 46 2.02 -0.09 5.03
CA ALA A 46 1.82 -1.53 5.03
C ALA A 46 0.90 -1.95 3.90
N ALA A 47 0.92 -3.24 3.61
CA ALA A 47 -0.12 -3.90 2.83
C ALA A 47 -0.77 -5.02 3.65
N PHE A 48 -1.80 -5.63 3.08
CA PHE A 48 -2.44 -6.81 3.67
C PHE A 48 -2.32 -7.93 2.64
N PRO A 49 -1.28 -8.77 2.71
CA PRO A 49 -1.16 -9.91 1.81
C PRO A 49 -2.41 -10.78 1.95
N GLU A 50 -2.93 -11.27 0.82
CA GLU A 50 -4.01 -12.25 0.87
C GLU A 50 -3.55 -13.47 1.69
N HIS A 51 -4.52 -14.23 2.23
CA HIS A 51 -4.41 -15.57 2.87
C HIS A 51 -4.90 -15.65 4.34
N GLY A 52 -5.90 -14.84 4.71
CA GLY A 52 -6.69 -15.08 5.92
C GLY A 52 -7.81 -16.10 5.69
N PRO A 53 -8.23 -16.88 6.70
CA PRO A 53 -9.44 -17.69 6.58
C PRO A 53 -10.63 -16.83 6.15
N ARG A 54 -11.47 -17.38 5.25
CA ARG A 54 -12.53 -16.68 4.49
C ARG A 54 -13.15 -15.48 5.23
N GLY A 55 -12.91 -14.28 4.70
CA GLY A 55 -13.57 -13.05 5.11
C GLY A 55 -12.87 -12.23 6.20
N ARG A 56 -11.64 -12.58 6.58
CA ARG A 56 -10.81 -11.73 7.47
C ARG A 56 -9.59 -11.21 6.73
N MET A 57 -9.41 -9.89 6.77
CA MET A 57 -8.14 -9.27 6.39
C MET A 57 -7.08 -9.75 7.38
N LEU A 58 -5.94 -10.24 6.88
CA LEU A 58 -4.83 -10.63 7.74
C LEU A 58 -4.21 -9.42 8.44
N VAL A 59 -3.34 -9.72 9.40
CA VAL A 59 -2.42 -8.77 10.01
C VAL A 59 -1.74 -7.93 8.93
N SER A 60 -1.63 -6.63 9.15
CA SER A 60 -0.87 -5.73 8.28
C SER A 60 0.58 -6.19 8.21
N ASP A 61 1.08 -6.35 7.00
CA ASP A 61 2.50 -6.56 6.73
C ASP A 61 3.15 -5.18 6.61
N TYR A 62 3.64 -4.66 7.74
CA TYR A 62 4.30 -3.37 7.79
C TYR A 62 5.61 -3.44 7.03
N PHE A 63 5.88 -2.42 6.22
CA PHE A 63 7.10 -2.41 5.45
C PHE A 63 8.29 -2.04 6.32
N ASN A 64 9.43 -2.61 5.96
CA ASN A 64 10.72 -2.33 6.58
C ASN A 64 11.18 -0.87 6.38
N ASP A 65 10.54 -0.13 5.47
CA ASP A 65 10.65 1.32 5.35
C ASP A 65 9.38 1.93 4.74
N GLN A 66 8.96 3.07 5.28
CA GLN A 66 7.79 3.82 4.80
C GLN A 66 8.20 4.74 3.64
N TYR A 67 7.34 4.88 2.64
CA TYR A 67 7.66 5.71 1.47
C TYR A 67 6.50 6.55 1.01
N ARG A 68 6.83 7.64 0.31
CA ARG A 68 5.82 8.50 -0.32
C ARG A 68 5.49 7.95 -1.70
N ALA A 69 4.22 7.62 -1.90
CA ALA A 69 3.72 7.17 -3.18
C ALA A 69 3.96 8.22 -4.26
N ARG A 70 4.36 7.75 -5.45
CA ARG A 70 4.43 8.52 -6.69
C ARG A 70 3.81 7.67 -7.80
N PRO A 71 2.48 7.51 -7.82
CA PRO A 71 1.85 6.64 -8.78
C PRO A 71 2.20 7.01 -10.21
N VAL A 72 2.52 6.01 -11.02
CA VAL A 72 2.82 6.16 -12.44
C VAL A 72 1.93 5.22 -13.25
N ALA A 73 1.76 5.53 -14.54
CA ALA A 73 1.04 4.62 -15.43
C ALA A 73 1.76 3.26 -15.47
N TYR A 74 1.00 2.18 -15.30
CA TYR A 74 1.53 0.84 -15.47
C TYR A 74 1.92 0.61 -16.94
N ASP A 75 3.16 0.19 -17.17
CA ASP A 75 3.67 -0.21 -18.48
C ASP A 75 4.17 -1.67 -18.42
N PRO A 76 3.49 -2.64 -19.05
CA PRO A 76 3.93 -4.03 -19.04
C PRO A 76 5.27 -4.25 -19.74
N ALA A 77 5.73 -3.31 -20.57
CA ALA A 77 7.03 -3.36 -21.23
C ALA A 77 8.18 -2.78 -20.39
N CYS A 78 7.89 -2.20 -19.21
CA CYS A 78 8.85 -1.47 -18.41
C CYS A 78 10.04 -2.33 -17.93
N CYS A 79 9.78 -3.57 -17.51
CA CYS A 79 10.74 -4.51 -16.96
C CYS A 79 10.12 -5.92 -16.86
N ASP A 80 10.94 -6.92 -16.49
CA ASP A 80 10.48 -8.30 -16.34
C ASP A 80 9.41 -8.47 -15.25
N PHE A 81 9.45 -7.66 -14.18
CA PHE A 81 8.45 -7.67 -13.10
C PHE A 81 7.10 -7.11 -13.56
N CYS A 82 7.12 -5.97 -14.27
CA CYS A 82 5.95 -5.41 -14.97
C CYS A 82 5.33 -6.44 -15.91
N ARG A 83 6.15 -7.10 -16.73
CA ARG A 83 5.70 -8.11 -17.69
C ARG A 83 5.07 -9.32 -17.00
N ALA A 84 5.65 -9.80 -15.91
CA ALA A 84 5.12 -10.93 -15.14
C ALA A 84 3.78 -10.61 -14.45
N ALA A 85 3.47 -9.33 -14.22
CA ALA A 85 2.20 -8.89 -13.65
C ALA A 85 1.09 -8.68 -14.70
N ALA A 86 1.40 -8.73 -16.00
CA ALA A 86 0.45 -8.38 -17.07
C ALA A 86 -0.81 -9.25 -17.12
N ASP A 87 -0.70 -10.50 -16.65
CA ASP A 87 -1.82 -11.45 -16.62
C ASP A 87 -2.67 -11.37 -15.33
N ARG A 88 -2.35 -10.46 -14.40
CA ARG A 88 -3.07 -10.29 -13.12
C ARG A 88 -4.31 -9.40 -13.28
N ALA A 89 -5.18 -9.39 -12.26
CA ALA A 89 -6.26 -8.41 -12.10
C ALA A 89 -5.70 -6.97 -12.25
N PRO A 90 -6.53 -5.94 -12.53
CA PRO A 90 -6.03 -4.62 -12.92
C PRO A 90 -4.88 -4.14 -12.01
N VAL A 91 -3.69 -3.95 -12.58
CA VAL A 91 -2.48 -3.62 -11.82
C VAL A 91 -2.27 -2.11 -11.79
N VAL A 92 -1.91 -1.59 -10.61
CA VAL A 92 -1.45 -0.20 -10.44
C VAL A 92 0.01 -0.20 -10.02
N ASN A 93 0.74 0.86 -10.38
CA ASN A 93 2.10 1.09 -9.93
C ASN A 93 2.12 2.32 -9.02
N LEU A 94 2.40 2.13 -7.73
CA LEU A 94 2.45 3.22 -6.75
C LEU A 94 3.75 4.02 -6.81
N GLY A 95 4.67 3.63 -7.70
CA GLY A 95 5.86 4.37 -8.08
C GLY A 95 7.15 3.56 -7.98
N ASP A 96 8.23 4.21 -8.36
CA ASP A 96 9.62 3.71 -8.26
C ASP A 96 10.42 4.43 -7.16
N ALA A 97 9.82 5.44 -6.51
CA ALA A 97 10.39 6.18 -5.40
C ALA A 97 10.21 5.42 -4.06
N ASN A 98 10.35 4.10 -4.10
CA ASN A 98 10.36 3.24 -2.93
C ASN A 98 11.79 2.80 -2.57
N PRO A 99 12.03 2.33 -1.34
CA PRO A 99 13.37 1.99 -0.83
C PRO A 99 14.01 0.82 -1.58
N TRP A 100 13.21 0.00 -2.24
CA TRP A 100 13.67 -1.19 -2.98
C TRP A 100 14.09 -0.90 -4.42
N GLY A 101 13.83 0.32 -4.94
CA GLY A 101 14.25 0.76 -6.27
C GLY A 101 13.63 -0.06 -7.41
N VAL A 102 12.45 -0.61 -7.21
CA VAL A 102 11.71 -1.43 -8.20
C VAL A 102 10.31 -0.86 -8.45
N CYS A 103 9.59 -1.36 -9.44
CA CYS A 103 8.18 -1.00 -9.62
C CYS A 103 7.33 -1.56 -8.48
N ASP A 104 6.51 -0.70 -7.88
CA ASP A 104 5.65 -1.07 -6.76
C ASP A 104 4.24 -1.46 -7.24
N LEU A 105 4.11 -2.71 -7.68
CA LEU A 105 2.93 -3.22 -8.36
C LEU A 105 1.93 -3.85 -7.39
N TRP A 106 0.68 -3.42 -7.49
CA TRP A 106 -0.44 -3.92 -6.68
C TRP A 106 -1.65 -4.20 -7.55
N GLU A 107 -2.47 -5.18 -7.14
CA GLU A 107 -3.83 -5.29 -7.68
C GLU A 107 -4.64 -4.05 -7.27
N ALA A 108 -5.47 -3.53 -8.17
CA ALA A 108 -6.12 -2.23 -8.01
C ALA A 108 -7.03 -2.14 -6.78
N ASP A 109 -7.62 -3.24 -6.37
CA ASP A 109 -8.48 -3.35 -5.18
C ASP A 109 -7.74 -3.87 -3.94
N ALA A 110 -6.43 -4.13 -4.03
CA ALA A 110 -5.63 -4.53 -2.89
C ALA A 110 -5.71 -3.45 -1.78
N PRO A 111 -5.97 -3.84 -0.52
CA PRO A 111 -5.97 -2.91 0.59
C PRO A 111 -4.54 -2.47 0.91
N ILE A 112 -4.34 -1.16 1.07
CA ILE A 112 -3.07 -0.52 1.42
C ILE A 112 -3.30 0.39 2.62
N LEU A 113 -2.41 0.32 3.62
CA LEU A 113 -2.41 1.23 4.76
C LEU A 113 -1.57 2.46 4.42
N VAL A 114 -2.22 3.63 4.42
CA VAL A 114 -1.55 4.90 4.12
C VAL A 114 -1.84 5.96 5.17
N VAL A 115 -0.95 6.93 5.31
CA VAL A 115 -1.26 8.25 5.88
C VAL A 115 -1.40 9.23 4.71
N PRO A 116 -2.59 9.84 4.50
CA PRO A 116 -2.82 10.76 3.40
C PRO A 116 -1.87 11.96 3.44
N ALA A 117 -1.48 12.46 2.26
CA ALA A 117 -0.79 13.73 2.15
C ALA A 117 -1.64 14.89 2.71
N VAL A 118 -0.98 15.87 3.34
CA VAL A 118 -1.56 17.17 3.75
C VAL A 118 -1.57 18.18 2.61
#